data_AF-A0A328EF55-F1
#
_entry.id   AF-A0A328EF55-F1
#
_cell.length_a   1.000
_cell.length_b   1.000
_cell.length_c   1.000
_cell.angle_alpha   90.00
_cell.angle_beta   90.00
_cell.angle_gamma   90.00
#
_symmetry.space_group_name_H-M   'P 1'
#
loop_
_entity.id
_entity.type
_entity.pdbx_description
1 polymer ?
#
loop_
_entity_poly.entity_id
_entity_poly.type
_entity_poly.pdbx_seq_one_letter_code
_entity_poly.pdbx_strand_id
1 'polypeptide(L)'
;MKKYKLLKDLPRAKAGEIVIITNAHSNTAGILKINKWNEDETQRPRLAFIHTKNVDEWLEEIKETKSVWDLCIGDNFYFLSSQGDVVECVLTDSCTDSASRLNGNTFLTIEEAEKERDRRQAIAKILKYCYENNIDNSWKENDYEVRYYFCLSLEEEKVEFFYPRDDQKPYSPIGYFSWNDAKKILKTFPKELKSIYS
;
A
#
# COMPACT_ATOMS: atom_id res chain seq x y z
N MET A 1 -12.38 -15.69 -9.79
CA MET A 1 -13.75 -15.58 -9.25
C MET A 1 -13.70 -14.66 -8.04
N LYS A 2 -14.66 -13.74 -7.89
CA LYS A 2 -14.69 -12.87 -6.70
C LYS A 2 -14.86 -13.70 -5.43
N LYS A 3 -14.00 -13.46 -4.44
CA LYS A 3 -14.05 -14.07 -3.11
C LYS A 3 -14.72 -13.10 -2.15
N TYR A 4 -15.43 -13.64 -1.18
CA TYR A 4 -16.13 -12.87 -0.18
C TYR A 4 -15.85 -13.44 1.20
N LYS A 5 -15.76 -12.58 2.20
CA LYS A 5 -15.75 -12.96 3.61
C LYS A 5 -17.18 -13.01 4.11
N LEU A 6 -17.56 -14.12 4.73
CA LEU A 6 -18.88 -14.28 5.30
C LEU A 6 -19.02 -13.46 6.60
N LEU A 7 -20.06 -12.63 6.71
CA LEU A 7 -20.26 -11.73 7.87
C LEU A 7 -21.05 -12.38 9.01
N LYS A 8 -21.82 -13.45 8.72
CA LYS A 8 -22.73 -14.10 9.67
C LYS A 8 -22.61 -15.62 9.57
N ASP A 9 -22.92 -16.30 10.68
CA ASP A 9 -22.96 -17.76 10.68
C ASP A 9 -24.03 -18.32 9.73
N LEU A 10 -23.68 -19.38 9.04
CA LEU A 10 -24.57 -20.25 8.26
C LEU A 10 -24.58 -21.65 8.86
N PRO A 11 -25.58 -22.49 8.54
CA PRO A 11 -25.66 -23.85 9.08
C PRO A 11 -24.42 -24.73 8.83
N ARG A 12 -23.63 -24.42 7.78
CA ARG A 12 -22.44 -25.20 7.38
C ARG A 12 -21.17 -24.35 7.18
N ALA A 13 -21.16 -23.10 7.65
CA ALA A 13 -20.01 -22.19 7.58
C ALA A 13 -20.09 -21.11 8.67
N LYS A 14 -18.96 -20.68 9.22
CA LYS A 14 -18.89 -19.65 10.26
C LYS A 14 -18.54 -18.27 9.70
N ALA A 15 -18.95 -17.22 10.42
CA ALA A 15 -18.52 -15.86 10.12
C ALA A 15 -16.98 -15.79 10.05
N GLY A 16 -16.45 -15.10 9.05
CA GLY A 16 -15.03 -15.01 8.72
C GLY A 16 -14.56 -16.01 7.66
N GLU A 17 -15.32 -17.06 7.33
CA GLU A 17 -14.94 -17.99 6.27
C GLU A 17 -15.02 -17.36 4.87
N ILE A 18 -14.14 -17.82 3.98
CA ILE A 18 -14.11 -17.39 2.57
C ILE A 18 -15.14 -18.18 1.77
N VAL A 19 -15.96 -17.45 1.02
CA VAL A 19 -17.01 -18.00 0.16
C VAL A 19 -16.94 -17.37 -1.22
N ILE A 20 -17.63 -17.99 -2.18
CA ILE A 20 -17.75 -17.52 -3.55
C ILE A 20 -19.21 -17.50 -3.96
N ILE A 21 -19.54 -16.51 -4.80
CA ILE A 21 -20.84 -16.44 -5.46
C ILE A 21 -20.73 -17.14 -6.81
N THR A 22 -21.64 -18.05 -7.07
CA THR A 22 -21.86 -18.61 -8.41
C THR A 22 -23.24 -18.23 -8.90
N ASN A 23 -23.40 -17.94 -10.19
CA ASN A 23 -24.73 -17.73 -10.75
C ASN A 23 -25.61 -18.96 -10.49
N ALA A 24 -26.75 -18.74 -9.85
CA ALA A 24 -27.78 -19.77 -9.81
C ALA A 24 -28.25 -20.00 -11.25
N HIS A 25 -28.05 -21.20 -11.78
CA HIS A 25 -28.76 -21.64 -12.98
C HIS A 25 -30.25 -21.77 -12.63
N SER A 26 -30.98 -20.67 -12.63
CA SER A 26 -32.44 -20.69 -12.80
C SER A 26 -33.00 -19.27 -12.91
N ASN A 27 -34.11 -19.18 -13.64
CA ASN A 27 -34.84 -18.01 -14.10
C ASN A 27 -35.44 -17.10 -13.00
N THR A 28 -34.85 -17.07 -11.80
CA THR A 28 -35.33 -16.28 -10.66
C THR A 28 -34.45 -15.05 -10.49
N ALA A 29 -34.89 -13.93 -11.08
CA ALA A 29 -34.19 -12.66 -10.98
C ALA A 29 -33.90 -12.30 -9.52
N GLY A 30 -32.63 -12.04 -9.20
CA GLY A 30 -32.24 -11.50 -7.90
C GLY A 30 -31.80 -12.51 -6.82
N ILE A 31 -31.63 -13.81 -7.12
CA ILE A 31 -31.09 -14.78 -6.15
C ILE A 31 -29.65 -15.20 -6.51
N LEU A 32 -28.75 -15.16 -5.53
CA LEU A 32 -27.36 -15.57 -5.63
C LEU A 32 -27.09 -16.85 -4.83
N LYS A 33 -26.25 -17.73 -5.37
CA LYS A 33 -25.83 -18.97 -4.71
C LYS A 33 -24.46 -18.78 -4.06
N ILE A 34 -24.39 -18.99 -2.75
CA ILE A 34 -23.15 -18.97 -1.97
C ILE A 34 -22.61 -20.39 -1.86
N ASN A 35 -21.34 -20.60 -2.22
CA ASN A 35 -20.63 -21.86 -2.01
C ASN A 35 -19.38 -21.62 -1.19
N LYS A 36 -18.95 -22.66 -0.46
CA LYS A 36 -17.68 -22.64 0.24
C LYS A 36 -16.54 -22.54 -0.76
N TRP A 37 -15.56 -21.70 -0.48
CA TRP A 37 -14.31 -21.68 -1.25
C TRP A 37 -13.48 -22.91 -0.90
N ASN A 38 -12.92 -23.55 -1.93
CA ASN A 38 -11.94 -24.63 -1.78
C ASN A 38 -10.90 -24.47 -2.91
N GLU A 39 -9.62 -24.53 -2.54
CA GLU A 39 -8.48 -24.26 -3.41
C GLU A 39 -8.29 -25.35 -4.47
N ASP A 40 -8.62 -26.60 -4.15
CA ASP A 40 -8.52 -27.75 -5.06
C ASP A 40 -9.64 -27.81 -6.11
N GLU A 41 -10.59 -26.86 -6.09
CA GLU A 41 -11.74 -26.67 -7.00
C GLU A 41 -12.68 -27.87 -7.24
N THR A 42 -12.37 -29.05 -6.71
CA THR A 42 -13.08 -30.32 -6.96
C THR A 42 -14.44 -30.40 -6.27
N GLN A 43 -14.63 -29.68 -5.16
CA GLN A 43 -15.92 -29.61 -4.46
C GLN A 43 -16.23 -28.19 -3.98
N ARG A 44 -17.33 -27.63 -4.47
CA ARG A 44 -17.89 -26.34 -4.05
C ARG A 44 -19.25 -26.57 -3.40
N PRO A 45 -19.32 -27.05 -2.14
CA PRO A 45 -20.59 -27.33 -1.50
C PRO A 45 -21.40 -26.04 -1.38
N ARG A 46 -22.67 -26.11 -1.81
CA ARG A 46 -23.63 -25.02 -1.65
C ARG A 46 -23.90 -24.81 -0.17
N LEU A 47 -23.71 -23.58 0.30
CA LEU A 47 -23.99 -23.19 1.68
C LEU A 47 -25.39 -22.59 1.81
N ALA A 48 -25.73 -21.62 0.96
CA ALA A 48 -26.97 -20.86 1.06
C ALA A 48 -27.38 -20.19 -0.27
N PHE A 49 -28.59 -19.64 -0.28
CA PHE A 49 -29.06 -18.68 -1.28
C PHE A 49 -29.35 -17.35 -0.59
N ILE A 50 -28.95 -16.25 -1.21
CA ILE A 50 -29.26 -14.90 -0.72
C ILE A 50 -29.88 -14.08 -1.84
N HIS A 51 -30.67 -13.09 -1.47
CA HIS A 51 -31.15 -12.10 -2.43
C HIS A 51 -30.02 -11.10 -2.75
N THR A 52 -29.91 -10.66 -4.01
CA THR A 52 -28.93 -9.66 -4.49
C THR A 52 -28.92 -8.37 -3.67
N LYS A 53 -30.09 -7.96 -3.14
CA LYS A 53 -30.23 -6.80 -2.24
C LYS A 53 -29.57 -6.97 -0.87
N ASN A 54 -29.23 -8.19 -0.48
CA ASN A 54 -28.68 -8.51 0.85
C ASN A 54 -27.21 -8.93 0.77
N VAL A 55 -26.50 -8.64 -0.33
CA VAL A 55 -25.08 -9.00 -0.48
C VAL A 55 -24.26 -8.35 0.63
N ASP A 56 -24.36 -7.04 0.79
CA ASP A 56 -23.54 -6.29 1.77
C ASP A 56 -23.87 -6.63 3.23
N GLU A 57 -25.05 -7.20 3.49
CA GLU A 57 -25.48 -7.64 4.82
C GLU A 57 -24.81 -8.98 5.22
N TRP A 58 -24.47 -9.81 4.23
CA TRP A 58 -23.99 -11.17 4.45
C TRP A 58 -22.53 -11.36 4.03
N LEU A 59 -22.01 -10.52 3.14
CA LEU A 59 -20.74 -10.70 2.45
C LEU A 59 -19.98 -9.39 2.38
N GLU A 60 -18.69 -9.46 2.69
CA GLU A 60 -17.71 -8.42 2.40
C GLU A 60 -16.83 -8.89 1.23
N GLU A 61 -16.77 -8.13 0.14
CA GLU A 61 -15.94 -8.48 -1.01
C GLU A 61 -14.46 -8.45 -0.61
N ILE A 62 -13.78 -9.60 -0.72
CA ILE A 62 -12.34 -9.66 -0.58
C ILE A 62 -11.76 -9.18 -1.91
N LYS A 63 -11.25 -7.94 -1.90
CA LYS A 63 -10.44 -7.44 -3.01
C LYS A 63 -9.18 -8.29 -3.06
N GLU A 64 -9.01 -9.07 -4.12
CA GLU A 64 -7.71 -9.71 -4.38
C GLU A 64 -6.69 -8.58 -4.56
N THR A 65 -5.71 -8.52 -3.67
CA THR A 65 -4.55 -7.64 -3.81
C THR A 65 -3.75 -8.15 -4.99
N LYS A 66 -4.05 -7.62 -6.18
CA LYS A 66 -3.14 -7.74 -7.32
C LYS A 66 -1.82 -7.08 -6.92
N SER A 67 -0.73 -7.67 -7.31
CA SER A 67 0.60 -7.09 -7.27
C SER A 67 1.00 -6.61 -8.67
N VAL A 68 1.98 -5.71 -8.73
CA VAL A 68 2.63 -5.33 -10.00
C VAL A 68 3.26 -6.53 -10.70
N TRP A 69 3.58 -7.60 -9.96
CA TRP A 69 4.11 -8.86 -10.51
C TRP A 69 3.05 -9.72 -11.19
N ASP A 70 1.76 -9.48 -10.94
CA ASP A 70 0.64 -10.21 -11.53
C ASP A 70 0.16 -9.60 -12.86
N LEU A 71 0.74 -8.46 -13.26
CA LEU A 71 0.40 -7.76 -14.51
C LEU A 71 0.83 -8.59 -15.73
N CYS A 72 -0.11 -8.83 -16.63
CA CYS A 72 0.06 -9.52 -17.90
C CYS A 72 0.17 -8.54 -19.06
N ILE A 73 0.70 -8.99 -20.21
CA ILE A 73 0.73 -8.20 -21.44
C ILE A 73 -0.69 -7.72 -21.77
N GLY A 74 -0.85 -6.43 -22.02
CA GLY A 74 -2.14 -5.78 -22.27
C GLY A 74 -2.80 -5.17 -21.02
N ASP A 75 -2.29 -5.42 -19.82
CA ASP A 75 -2.79 -4.75 -18.61
C ASP A 75 -2.27 -3.32 -18.52
N ASN A 76 -3.12 -2.40 -18.03
CA ASN A 76 -2.70 -1.03 -17.75
C ASN A 76 -1.93 -0.96 -16.43
N PHE A 77 -0.94 -0.07 -16.38
CA PHE A 77 -0.20 0.28 -15.17
C PHE A 77 0.18 1.76 -15.21
N TYR A 78 0.60 2.29 -14.07
CA TYR A 78 1.05 3.66 -13.93
C TYR A 78 2.54 3.69 -13.57
N PHE A 79 3.25 4.72 -14.00
CA PHE A 79 4.64 4.96 -13.61
C PHE A 79 4.96 6.45 -13.53
N LEU A 80 6.06 6.79 -12.84
CA LEU A 80 6.56 8.16 -12.84
C LEU A 80 7.53 8.36 -13.99
N SER A 81 7.23 9.32 -14.87
CA SER A 81 8.12 9.72 -15.95
C SER A 81 9.39 10.40 -15.41
N SER A 82 10.36 10.62 -16.30
CA SER A 82 11.57 11.39 -15.98
C SER A 82 11.28 12.82 -15.52
N GLN A 83 10.14 13.40 -15.90
CA GLN A 83 9.70 14.72 -15.51
C GLN A 83 8.98 14.72 -14.15
N GLY A 84 8.66 13.54 -13.61
CA GLY A 84 7.89 13.37 -12.37
C GLY A 84 6.37 13.30 -12.57
N ASP A 85 5.90 13.30 -13.82
CA ASP A 85 4.49 13.12 -14.14
C ASP A 85 4.06 11.66 -13.99
N VAL A 86 2.82 11.44 -13.55
CA VAL A 86 2.19 10.13 -13.54
C VAL A 86 1.70 9.82 -14.95
N VAL A 87 2.15 8.70 -15.50
CA VAL A 87 1.81 8.26 -16.86
C VAL A 87 1.15 6.89 -16.80
N GLU A 88 0.02 6.76 -17.47
CA GLU A 88 -0.62 5.46 -17.75
C GLU A 88 0.06 4.80 -18.96
N CYS A 89 0.35 3.51 -18.85
CA CYS A 89 0.94 2.71 -19.91
C CYS A 89 0.26 1.33 -19.97
N VAL A 90 0.40 0.66 -21.09
CA VAL A 90 -0.05 -0.73 -21.29
C VAL A 90 1.19 -1.63 -21.23
N LEU A 91 1.13 -2.73 -20.49
CA LEU A 91 2.23 -3.66 -20.40
C LEU A 91 2.48 -4.33 -21.76
N THR A 92 3.71 -4.21 -22.26
CA THR A 92 4.14 -4.80 -23.55
C THR A 92 5.25 -5.83 -23.39
N ASP A 93 5.71 -6.08 -22.16
CA ASP A 93 6.91 -6.88 -21.86
C ASP A 93 8.18 -6.32 -22.51
N SER A 94 8.23 -4.98 -22.62
CA SER A 94 9.43 -4.29 -23.07
C SER A 94 10.49 -4.24 -21.98
N CYS A 95 11.76 -4.01 -22.37
CA CYS A 95 12.84 -3.80 -21.41
C CYS A 95 12.57 -2.61 -20.47
N THR A 96 11.83 -1.60 -20.94
CA THR A 96 11.40 -0.44 -20.14
C THR A 96 10.39 -0.84 -19.08
N ASP A 97 9.42 -1.69 -19.43
CA ASP A 97 8.42 -2.20 -18.50
C ASP A 97 9.08 -3.02 -17.38
N SER A 98 10.00 -3.92 -17.74
CA SER A 98 10.74 -4.73 -16.77
C SER A 98 11.60 -3.85 -15.85
N ALA A 99 12.29 -2.85 -16.40
CA ALA A 99 13.12 -1.93 -15.62
C ALA A 99 12.29 -1.08 -14.64
N SER A 100 11.15 -0.56 -15.09
CA SER A 100 10.22 0.21 -14.25
C SER A 100 9.62 -0.63 -13.12
N ARG A 101 9.37 -1.92 -13.36
CA ARG A 101 8.87 -2.81 -12.33
C ARG A 101 9.95 -3.14 -11.30
N LEU A 102 11.17 -3.47 -11.77
CA LEU A 102 12.30 -3.84 -10.92
C LEU A 102 12.80 -2.69 -10.02
N ASN A 103 12.74 -1.45 -10.49
CA ASN A 103 13.15 -0.29 -9.69
C ASN A 103 12.03 0.26 -8.79
N GLY A 104 10.86 -0.41 -8.73
CA GLY A 104 9.73 0.03 -7.90
C GLY A 104 9.04 1.29 -8.42
N ASN A 105 9.07 1.53 -9.73
CA ASN A 105 8.42 2.68 -10.37
C ASN A 105 7.14 2.31 -11.12
N THR A 106 6.62 1.11 -10.92
CA THR A 106 5.34 0.64 -11.49
C THR A 106 4.29 0.58 -10.38
N PHE A 107 3.09 1.07 -10.67
CA PHE A 107 1.95 1.15 -9.75
C PHE A 107 0.69 0.62 -10.45
N LEU A 108 -0.23 0.05 -9.66
CA LEU A 108 -1.47 -0.52 -10.19
C LEU A 108 -2.55 0.53 -10.37
N THR A 109 -2.52 1.58 -9.54
CA THR A 109 -3.48 2.68 -9.61
C THR A 109 -2.79 4.03 -9.74
N ILE A 110 -3.55 5.01 -10.23
CA ILE A 110 -3.08 6.39 -10.32
C ILE A 110 -2.81 6.97 -8.93
N GLU A 111 -3.63 6.64 -7.93
CA GLU A 111 -3.48 7.15 -6.56
C GLU A 111 -2.19 6.65 -5.89
N GLU A 112 -1.80 5.39 -6.15
CA GLU A 112 -0.52 4.84 -5.69
C GLU A 112 0.66 5.60 -6.31
N ALA A 113 0.60 5.86 -7.62
CA ALA A 113 1.62 6.61 -8.34
C ALA A 113 1.71 8.06 -7.87
N GLU A 114 0.56 8.73 -7.66
CA GLU A 114 0.49 10.10 -7.14
C GLU A 114 1.04 10.18 -5.71
N LYS A 115 0.71 9.21 -4.84
CA LYS A 115 1.26 9.15 -3.49
C LYS A 115 2.79 9.03 -3.52
N GLU A 116 3.34 8.18 -4.39
CA GLU A 116 4.80 8.04 -4.53
C GLU A 116 5.47 9.28 -5.15
N ARG A 117 4.82 9.94 -6.12
CA ARG A 117 5.28 11.22 -6.67
C ARG A 117 5.41 12.26 -5.55
N ASP A 118 4.34 12.46 -4.79
CA ASP A 118 4.28 13.45 -3.71
C ASP A 118 5.31 13.12 -2.63
N ARG A 119 5.49 11.84 -2.31
CA ARG A 119 6.53 11.34 -1.40
C ARG A 119 7.95 11.71 -1.87
N ARG A 120 8.28 11.45 -3.14
CA ARG A 120 9.59 11.77 -3.72
C ARG A 120 9.83 13.28 -3.76
N GLN A 121 8.81 14.07 -4.09
CA GLN A 121 8.88 15.54 -4.06
C GLN A 121 9.10 16.08 -2.64
N ALA A 122 8.41 15.53 -1.65
CA ALA A 122 8.57 15.86 -0.23
C ALA A 122 10.02 15.58 0.25
N ILE A 123 10.57 14.42 -0.08
CA ILE A 123 11.97 14.06 0.24
C ILE A 123 12.93 15.06 -0.41
N ALA A 124 12.78 15.30 -1.71
CA ALA A 124 13.65 16.21 -2.45
C ALA A 124 13.63 17.63 -1.86
N LYS A 125 12.45 18.12 -1.46
CA LYS A 125 12.28 19.44 -0.83
C LYS A 125 13.00 19.53 0.52
N ILE A 126 12.85 18.53 1.39
CA ILE A 126 13.51 18.50 2.70
C ILE A 126 15.03 18.39 2.54
N LEU A 127 15.51 17.50 1.66
CA LEU A 127 16.95 17.32 1.42
C LEU A 127 17.60 18.58 0.85
N LYS A 128 16.92 19.27 -0.10
CA LYS A 128 17.38 20.56 -0.62
C LYS A 128 17.47 21.61 0.49
N TYR A 129 16.47 21.70 1.36
CA TYR A 129 16.50 22.58 2.51
C TYR A 129 17.68 22.28 3.44
N CYS A 130 17.95 21.00 3.72
CA CYS A 130 19.07 20.60 4.56
C CYS A 130 20.40 21.06 3.97
N TYR A 131 20.59 20.83 2.66
CA TYR A 131 21.77 21.27 1.93
C TYR A 131 21.96 22.80 2.00
N GLU A 132 20.91 23.56 1.68
CA GLU A 132 20.97 25.04 1.68
C GLU A 132 21.22 25.64 3.07
N ASN A 133 20.90 24.91 4.14
CA ASN A 133 21.07 25.35 5.53
C ASN A 133 22.26 24.69 6.25
N ASN A 134 23.11 23.95 5.54
CA ASN A 134 24.24 23.19 6.11
C ASN A 134 23.82 22.23 7.26
N ILE A 135 22.65 21.60 7.12
CA ILE A 135 22.17 20.58 8.07
C ILE A 135 22.79 19.24 7.68
N ASP A 136 23.60 18.67 8.59
CA ASP A 136 24.18 17.34 8.43
C ASP A 136 23.13 16.27 8.74
N ASN A 137 22.70 15.56 7.70
CA ASN A 137 21.73 14.47 7.79
C ASN A 137 22.36 13.06 7.71
N SER A 138 23.68 12.95 7.88
CA SER A 138 24.41 11.68 7.76
C SER A 138 24.31 10.81 9.01
N TRP A 139 24.42 9.49 8.82
CA TRP A 139 24.64 8.54 9.91
C TRP A 139 26.13 8.47 10.21
N LYS A 140 26.49 8.40 11.50
CA LYS A 140 27.87 8.25 11.93
C LYS A 140 27.98 7.07 12.90
N GLU A 141 28.73 6.05 12.50
CA GLU A 141 28.83 4.78 13.22
C GLU A 141 29.60 4.88 14.54
N ASN A 142 30.52 5.85 14.67
CA ASN A 142 31.38 6.04 15.84
C ASN A 142 31.23 7.46 16.41
N ASP A 143 30.01 8.00 16.40
CA ASP A 143 29.72 9.31 16.94
C ASP A 143 29.10 9.19 18.33
N TYR A 144 29.63 9.94 19.29
CA TYR A 144 29.02 10.08 20.61
C TYR A 144 27.79 11.02 20.56
N GLU A 145 27.60 11.74 19.45
CA GLU A 145 26.46 12.61 19.23
C GLU A 145 25.21 11.80 18.85
N VAL A 146 24.17 11.93 19.68
CA VAL A 146 22.88 11.27 19.45
C VAL A 146 22.21 11.84 18.20
N ARG A 147 21.92 10.96 17.24
CA ARG A 147 21.21 11.29 16.00
C ARG A 147 19.79 10.77 16.02
N TYR A 148 18.88 11.54 15.44
CA TYR A 148 17.45 11.27 15.43
C TYR A 148 16.95 11.01 14.00
N TYR A 149 16.02 10.07 13.86
CA TYR A 149 15.33 9.79 12.59
C TYR A 149 13.82 9.96 12.79
N PHE A 150 13.11 10.23 11.70
CA PHE A 150 11.66 10.38 11.73
C PHE A 150 10.96 9.04 11.50
N CYS A 151 9.81 8.84 12.13
CA CYS A 151 8.89 7.76 11.82
C CYS A 151 7.44 8.12 12.20
N LEU A 152 6.49 7.32 11.74
CA LEU A 152 5.10 7.42 12.17
C LEU A 152 4.94 6.76 13.54
N SER A 153 4.48 7.54 14.53
CA SER A 153 3.99 7.00 15.79
C SER A 153 2.62 6.37 15.56
N LEU A 154 2.51 5.07 15.78
CA LEU A 154 1.25 4.33 15.64
C LEU A 154 0.25 4.65 16.77
N GLU A 155 0.75 5.03 17.94
CA GLU A 155 -0.09 5.40 19.10
C GLU A 155 -0.74 6.77 18.89
N GLU A 156 0.03 7.71 18.34
CA GLU A 156 -0.36 9.12 18.20
C GLU A 156 -0.83 9.48 16.78
N GLU A 157 -0.75 8.53 15.84
CA GLU A 157 -1.04 8.68 14.40
C GLU A 157 -0.37 9.92 13.76
N LYS A 158 0.83 10.26 14.23
CA LYS A 158 1.58 11.45 13.81
C LYS A 158 3.06 11.15 13.60
N VAL A 159 3.70 11.96 12.77
CA VAL A 159 5.14 11.84 12.55
C VAL A 159 5.89 12.45 13.72
N GLU A 160 6.80 11.67 14.29
CA GLU A 160 7.70 12.07 15.37
C GLU A 160 9.14 11.72 15.00
N PHE A 161 10.10 12.05 15.85
CA PHE A 161 11.48 11.64 15.68
C PHE A 161 12.03 11.00 16.95
N PHE A 162 12.81 9.95 16.76
CA PHE A 162 13.35 9.11 17.82
C PHE A 162 14.85 8.93 17.62
N TYR A 163 15.54 8.67 18.72
CA TYR A 163 16.92 8.18 18.66
C TYR A 163 16.89 6.64 18.54
N PRO A 164 17.81 6.03 17.79
CA PRO A 164 17.92 4.57 17.71
C PRO A 164 18.34 4.02 19.08
N ARG A 165 17.64 2.98 19.57
CA ARG A 165 17.95 2.38 20.89
C ARG A 165 19.13 1.42 20.87
N ASP A 166 19.47 0.90 19.70
CA ASP A 166 20.54 -0.08 19.49
C ASP A 166 21.51 0.42 18.40
N ASP A 167 22.64 -0.27 18.23
CA ASP A 167 23.65 0.00 17.18
C ASP A 167 23.13 -0.25 15.74
N GLN A 168 21.84 -0.54 15.57
CA GLN A 168 21.23 -0.73 14.27
C GLN A 168 20.85 0.62 13.66
N LYS A 169 21.30 0.83 12.42
CA LYS A 169 20.95 1.99 11.60
C LYS A 169 19.54 1.80 11.00
N PRO A 170 18.48 2.43 11.54
CA PRO A 170 17.13 2.26 11.00
C PRO A 170 17.02 2.95 9.63
N TYR A 171 16.23 2.41 8.71
CA TYR A 171 15.98 3.10 7.44
C TYR A 171 15.34 4.47 7.67
N SER A 172 15.93 5.52 7.10
CA SER A 172 15.41 6.88 7.15
C SER A 172 15.49 7.55 5.77
N PRO A 173 14.34 7.79 5.10
CA PRO A 173 14.30 8.41 3.76
C PRO A 173 15.01 9.75 3.64
N ILE A 174 15.06 10.53 4.72
CA ILE A 174 15.65 11.88 4.75
C ILE A 174 16.92 11.97 5.60
N GLY A 175 17.38 10.86 6.18
CA GLY A 175 18.62 10.80 6.98
C GLY A 175 18.41 10.99 8.48
N TYR A 176 19.46 11.42 9.17
CA TYR A 176 19.53 11.47 10.64
C TYR A 176 20.05 12.82 11.12
N PHE A 177 19.43 13.38 12.14
CA PHE A 177 19.57 14.79 12.48
C PHE A 177 19.99 14.97 13.93
N SER A 178 20.60 16.11 14.25
CA SER A 178 20.68 16.58 15.63
C SER A 178 19.27 16.80 16.19
N TRP A 179 19.10 16.82 17.51
CA TRP A 179 17.80 17.11 18.12
C TRP A 179 17.23 18.46 17.66
N ASN A 180 18.09 19.49 17.56
CA ASN A 180 17.70 20.82 17.14
C ASN A 180 17.21 20.84 15.69
N ASP A 181 17.92 20.15 14.80
CA ASP A 181 17.56 20.10 13.38
C ASP A 181 16.31 19.25 13.13
N ALA A 182 16.18 18.10 13.81
CA ALA A 182 14.97 17.28 13.76
C ALA A 182 13.74 18.08 14.19
N LYS A 183 13.83 18.81 15.30
CA LYS A 183 12.76 19.69 15.77
C LYS A 183 12.44 20.81 14.79
N LYS A 184 13.45 21.41 14.15
CA LYS A 184 13.29 22.45 13.13
C LYS A 184 12.58 21.91 11.89
N ILE A 185 12.98 20.73 11.40
CA ILE A 185 12.39 20.06 10.24
C ILE A 185 10.94 19.67 10.53
N LEU A 186 10.65 19.08 11.70
CA LEU A 186 9.29 18.72 12.12
C LEU A 186 8.34 19.93 12.07
N LYS A 187 8.81 21.08 12.55
CA LYS A 187 8.05 22.33 12.55
C LYS A 187 7.87 22.92 11.15
N THR A 188 8.88 22.79 10.29
CA THR A 188 8.91 23.47 8.99
C THR A 188 8.18 22.67 7.90
N PHE A 189 8.23 21.34 7.97
CA PHE A 189 7.74 20.44 6.92
C PHE A 189 6.74 19.37 7.42
N PRO A 190 5.72 19.72 8.24
CA PRO A 190 4.82 18.72 8.82
C PRO A 190 4.00 17.97 7.76
N LYS A 191 3.66 18.62 6.64
CA LYS A 191 2.87 18.00 5.56
C LYS A 191 3.71 17.03 4.73
N GLU A 192 4.92 17.44 4.37
CA GLU A 192 5.89 16.63 3.64
C GLU A 192 6.28 15.41 4.46
N LEU A 193 6.57 15.59 5.75
CA LEU A 193 6.85 14.48 6.66
C LEU A 193 5.69 13.49 6.73
N LYS A 194 4.44 13.97 6.83
CA LYS A 194 3.28 13.09 6.77
C LYS A 194 3.27 12.27 5.48
N SER A 195 3.44 12.90 4.31
CA SER A 195 3.51 12.20 3.03
C SER A 195 4.64 11.16 2.93
N ILE A 196 5.74 11.34 3.67
CA ILE A 196 6.88 10.41 3.68
C ILE A 196 6.62 9.17 4.53
N TYR A 197 5.94 9.33 5.66
CA TYR A 197 5.86 8.31 6.71
C TYR A 197 4.44 7.73 6.94
N SER A 198 3.38 8.28 6.32
CA SER A 198 2.01 7.74 6.35
C SER A 198 1.58 7.19 4.98
#